data_AF-A0A5N6E8D0-F1
#
_entry.id   AF-A0A5N6E8D0-F1
#
_cell.length_a   1.000
_cell.length_b   1.000
_cell.length_c   1.000
_cell.angle_alpha   90.00
_cell.angle_beta   90.00
_cell.angle_gamma   90.00
#
_symmetry.space_group_name_H-M   'P 1'
#
loop_
_entity.id
_entity.type
_entity.pdbx_description
1 polymer ?
#
loop_
_entity_poly.entity_id
_entity_poly.type
_entity_poly.pdbx_seq_one_letter_code
_entity_poly.pdbx_strand_id
1 'polypeptide(L)'
;MDLSVTKITRFLRRLRPRARNHLENPYNPESATIDFVFVHAERNAPWIAPYAQEPWPNKLPAVFPTARILIFEYNAEVEDKRGISEQTFDDHTHARELLDFLSVYRKSDAMNKRPITFICHGLGKLVCYMALTMSTQRRELYLHDLWSTSTITSYCRTSDSITTETWLFAPPVLRTS
;
A
#
# COMPACT_ATOMS: atom_id res chain seq x y z
N MET A 1 3.65 -4.95 -19.78
CA MET A 1 4.40 -5.16 -18.51
C MET A 1 4.96 -3.82 -18.08
N ASP A 2 4.54 -3.32 -16.92
CA ASP A 2 5.00 -2.04 -16.39
C ASP A 2 6.45 -2.16 -15.86
N LEU A 3 7.29 -1.23 -16.29
CA LEU A 3 8.69 -1.09 -15.87
C LEU A 3 8.81 -0.85 -14.36
N SER A 4 7.77 -0.30 -13.71
CA SER A 4 7.71 -0.07 -12.26
C SER A 4 7.65 -1.40 -11.49
N VAL A 5 6.70 -2.27 -11.83
CA VAL A 5 6.46 -3.56 -11.18
C VAL A 5 7.67 -4.47 -11.31
N THR A 6 8.24 -4.55 -12.52
CA THR A 6 9.42 -5.41 -12.78
C THR A 6 10.66 -4.92 -12.02
N LYS A 7 10.84 -3.60 -11.87
CA LYS A 7 11.93 -3.02 -11.07
C LYS A 7 11.74 -3.30 -9.59
N ILE A 8 10.51 -3.19 -9.08
CA ILE A 8 10.16 -3.54 -7.70
C ILE A 8 10.51 -5.02 -7.48
N THR A 9 9.96 -5.96 -8.24
CA THR A 9 10.22 -7.40 -8.07
C THR A 9 11.71 -7.74 -8.12
N ARG A 10 12.48 -7.09 -8.99
CA ARG A 10 13.93 -7.30 -9.11
C ARG A 10 14.72 -6.71 -7.93
N PHE A 11 14.27 -5.58 -7.38
CA PHE A 11 14.82 -5.00 -6.15
C PHE A 11 14.55 -5.90 -4.93
N LEU A 12 13.35 -6.49 -4.84
CA LEU A 12 12.96 -7.39 -3.74
C LEU A 12 13.90 -8.60 -3.60
N ARG A 13 14.47 -9.11 -4.70
CA ARG A 13 15.39 -10.27 -4.70
C ARG A 13 16.77 -10.01 -4.10
N ARG A 14 17.15 -8.77 -3.78
CA ARG A 14 18.56 -8.39 -3.49
C ARG A 14 18.88 -8.05 -2.02
N LEU A 15 17.93 -8.09 -1.09
CA LEU A 15 18.13 -7.56 0.28
C LEU A 15 18.65 -8.62 1.29
N ARG A 16 19.61 -8.23 2.17
CA ARG A 16 20.31 -9.02 3.24
C ARG A 16 20.17 -8.37 4.67
N PRO A 17 20.48 -9.05 5.82
CA PRO A 17 19.86 -8.87 7.18
C PRO A 17 20.64 -8.19 8.34
N ARG A 18 19.95 -7.39 9.20
CA ARG A 18 20.24 -6.79 10.57
C ARG A 18 19.24 -5.68 11.07
N ALA A 19 18.64 -5.86 12.24
CA ALA A 19 17.42 -5.23 12.83
C ALA A 19 17.11 -3.69 12.88
N ARG A 20 15.77 -3.47 13.00
CA ARG A 20 14.92 -2.51 13.79
C ARG A 20 14.85 -1.01 13.44
N ASN A 21 13.62 -0.54 13.15
CA ASN A 21 12.95 0.65 13.73
C ASN A 21 11.51 0.82 13.18
N HIS A 22 10.55 1.20 14.03
CA HIS A 22 9.24 1.76 13.62
C HIS A 22 9.52 3.12 12.95
N LEU A 23 8.92 3.41 11.79
CA LEU A 23 9.09 4.71 11.13
C LEU A 23 8.17 5.75 11.76
N GLU A 24 8.75 6.69 12.52
CA GLU A 24 8.01 7.80 13.16
C GLU A 24 7.64 8.96 12.21
N ASN A 25 7.89 8.87 10.90
CA ASN A 25 7.41 9.90 9.98
C ASN A 25 7.30 9.34 8.54
N PRO A 26 6.15 9.48 7.85
CA PRO A 26 6.05 9.13 6.43
C PRO A 26 7.02 9.96 5.59
N TYR A 27 7.75 9.29 4.69
CA TYR A 27 8.62 9.99 3.75
C TYR A 27 7.76 10.67 2.67
N ASN A 28 7.69 12.00 2.68
CA ASN A 28 6.80 12.78 1.82
C ASN A 28 7.55 13.94 1.14
N PRO A 29 8.23 13.71 0.01
CA PRO A 29 8.89 14.77 -0.73
C PRO A 29 7.87 15.65 -1.47
N GLU A 30 8.09 16.97 -1.54
CA GLU A 30 7.23 17.90 -2.29
C GLU A 30 7.12 17.53 -3.78
N SER A 31 8.20 16.98 -4.34
CA SER A 31 8.28 16.51 -5.73
C SER A 31 7.74 15.07 -5.91
N ALA A 32 6.84 14.61 -5.04
CA ALA A 32 6.34 13.23 -5.11
C ALA A 32 5.64 12.95 -6.45
N THR A 33 6.03 11.85 -7.10
CA THR A 33 5.50 11.39 -8.40
C THR A 33 4.70 10.09 -8.29
N ILE A 34 4.81 9.37 -7.18
CA ILE A 34 4.10 8.12 -6.89
C ILE A 34 3.90 7.98 -5.38
N ASP A 35 2.79 7.37 -4.97
CA ASP A 35 2.55 6.99 -3.57
C ASP A 35 2.74 5.48 -3.39
N PHE A 36 3.55 5.08 -2.41
CA PHE A 36 3.56 3.74 -1.86
C PHE A 36 2.86 3.75 -0.50
N VAL A 37 1.78 2.99 -0.37
CA VAL A 37 0.97 2.95 0.84
C VAL A 37 0.98 1.54 1.40
N PHE A 38 1.65 1.39 2.53
CA PHE A 38 1.74 0.14 3.25
C PHE A 38 0.51 -0.02 4.14
N VAL A 39 -0.23 -1.12 4.01
CA VAL A 39 -1.50 -1.37 4.71
C VAL A 39 -1.45 -2.68 5.49
N HIS A 40 -1.52 -2.62 6.82
CA HIS A 40 -1.53 -3.81 7.67
C HIS A 40 -2.26 -3.59 8.99
N ALA A 41 -2.64 -4.68 9.66
CA ALA A 41 -3.10 -4.62 11.04
C ALA A 41 -1.96 -4.20 11.98
N GLU A 42 -2.28 -3.41 13.01
CA GLU A 42 -1.33 -2.88 14.02
C GLU A 42 -0.49 -3.98 14.69
N ARG A 43 -1.04 -5.18 14.85
CA ARG A 43 -0.37 -6.33 15.48
C ARG A 43 0.47 -7.18 14.50
N ASN A 44 0.47 -6.86 13.21
CA ASN A 44 1.29 -7.61 12.26
C ASN A 44 2.78 -7.30 12.45
N ALA A 45 3.61 -8.27 12.07
CA ALA A 45 5.05 -8.08 12.05
C ALA A 45 5.41 -6.83 11.22
N PRO A 46 6.43 -6.05 11.63
CA PRO A 46 6.89 -4.89 10.88
C PRO A 46 7.26 -5.31 9.45
N TRP A 47 7.17 -4.36 8.49
CA TRP A 47 7.44 -4.55 7.05
C TRP A 47 8.88 -4.96 6.71
N ILE A 48 9.36 -6.07 7.26
CA ILE A 48 10.72 -6.56 7.11
C ILE A 48 10.64 -7.81 6.23
N ALA A 49 11.29 -7.78 5.06
CA ALA A 49 11.45 -9.01 4.28
C ALA A 49 12.13 -10.11 5.08
N PRO A 50 11.90 -11.38 4.69
CA PRO A 50 12.87 -12.44 4.91
C PRO A 50 14.28 -11.94 4.67
N TYR A 51 15.12 -12.08 5.68
CA TYR A 51 16.52 -11.69 5.64
C TYR A 51 16.78 -10.19 5.43
N ALA A 52 15.82 -9.29 5.68
CA ALA A 52 16.08 -7.85 5.66
C ALA A 52 16.48 -7.28 7.03
N GLN A 53 17.25 -6.20 6.97
CA GLN A 53 17.77 -5.46 8.12
C GLN A 53 16.72 -4.55 8.76
N GLU A 54 16.24 -3.66 7.93
CA GLU A 54 15.35 -2.59 8.26
C GLU A 54 14.04 -2.85 7.53
N PRO A 55 12.95 -2.25 8.00
CA PRO A 55 11.71 -2.27 7.26
C PRO A 55 11.90 -1.74 5.83
N TRP A 56 11.23 -2.38 4.89
CA TRP A 56 11.17 -2.01 3.48
C TRP A 56 10.88 -0.53 3.23
N PRO A 57 9.94 0.11 3.96
CA PRO A 57 9.63 1.49 3.69
C PRO A 57 10.85 2.42 3.92
N ASN A 58 11.81 2.06 4.78
CA ASN A 58 13.04 2.85 5.00
C ASN A 58 13.98 2.85 3.80
N LYS A 59 13.94 1.78 2.98
CA LYS A 59 14.87 1.58 1.85
C LYS A 59 14.34 2.10 0.53
N LEU A 60 13.02 2.24 0.42
CA LEU A 60 12.37 2.72 -0.79
C LEU A 60 12.81 4.12 -1.23
N PRO A 61 13.06 5.12 -0.35
CA PRO A 61 13.52 6.44 -0.78
C PRO A 61 14.82 6.40 -1.57
N ALA A 62 15.74 5.48 -1.23
CA ALA A 62 17.01 5.36 -1.93
C ALA A 62 16.85 4.83 -3.37
N VAL A 63 15.75 4.12 -3.66
CA VAL A 63 15.46 3.53 -4.98
C VAL A 63 14.48 4.40 -5.76
N PHE A 64 13.52 5.00 -5.06
CA PHE A 64 12.46 5.85 -5.56
C PHE A 64 12.49 7.19 -4.80
N PRO A 65 13.46 8.07 -5.11
CA PRO A 65 13.65 9.33 -4.38
C PRO A 65 12.48 10.30 -4.51
N THR A 66 11.62 10.11 -5.52
CA THR A 66 10.40 10.89 -5.72
C THR A 66 9.15 10.15 -5.27
N ALA A 67 9.28 9.06 -4.53
CA ALA A 67 8.11 8.38 -3.98
C ALA A 67 7.71 8.97 -2.63
N ARG A 68 6.41 9.16 -2.42
CA ARG A 68 5.85 9.32 -1.09
C ARG A 68 5.59 7.94 -0.50
N ILE A 69 5.92 7.76 0.76
CA ILE A 69 5.80 6.49 1.48
C ILE A 69 4.93 6.73 2.70
N LEU A 70 3.78 6.09 2.71
CA LEU A 70 2.80 6.15 3.78
C LEU A 70 2.63 4.77 4.40
N ILE A 71 2.39 4.73 5.71
CA ILE A 71 2.06 3.51 6.44
C ILE A 71 0.71 3.76 7.10
N PHE A 72 -0.24 2.89 6.80
CA PHE A 72 -1.57 2.88 7.38
C PHE A 72 -1.76 1.58 8.16
N GLU A 73 -2.03 1.74 9.45
CA GLU A 73 -2.27 0.67 10.39
C GLU A 73 -3.74 0.68 10.80
N TYR A 74 -4.39 -0.48 10.77
CA TYR A 74 -5.76 -0.64 11.24
C TYR A 74 -5.84 -1.58 12.44
N ASN A 75 -6.79 -1.33 13.34
CA ASN A 75 -6.97 -2.15 14.53
C ASN A 75 -7.79 -3.40 14.21
N ALA A 76 -7.17 -4.57 14.31
CA ALA A 76 -7.83 -5.87 14.11
C ALA A 76 -8.31 -6.54 15.44
N GLU A 77 -8.21 -5.87 16.59
CA GLU A 77 -8.47 -6.44 17.93
C GLU A 77 -9.91 -6.91 18.17
N VAL A 78 -10.90 -6.33 17.47
CA VAL A 78 -12.31 -6.74 17.62
C VAL A 78 -12.56 -8.13 16.99
N GLU A 79 -11.63 -8.61 16.17
CA GLU A 79 -11.82 -9.76 15.28
C GLU A 79 -11.11 -11.01 15.82
N ASP A 80 -10.10 -10.85 16.69
CA ASP A 80 -9.26 -11.91 17.25
C ASP A 80 -10.01 -12.83 18.25
N LYS A 81 -11.13 -12.38 18.82
CA LYS A 81 -11.88 -13.15 19.85
C LYS A 81 -12.72 -14.32 19.31
N ARG A 82 -12.86 -14.48 17.98
CA ARG A 82 -13.74 -15.53 17.39
C ARG A 82 -13.12 -16.34 16.24
N GLY A 83 -11.84 -16.13 15.93
CA GLY A 83 -11.21 -16.71 14.75
C GLY A 83 -11.64 -15.93 13.50
N ILE A 84 -10.72 -15.15 12.96
CA ILE A 84 -11.00 -14.25 11.84
C ILE A 84 -11.19 -15.09 10.57
N SER A 85 -12.41 -15.19 10.08
CA SER A 85 -12.67 -15.51 8.67
C SER A 85 -12.86 -14.21 7.90
N GLU A 86 -12.68 -14.22 6.58
CA GLU A 86 -13.01 -13.07 5.71
C GLU A 86 -14.46 -12.57 5.91
N GLN A 87 -15.33 -13.36 6.55
CA GLN A 87 -16.75 -13.07 6.77
C GLN A 87 -17.04 -12.22 8.02
N THR A 88 -16.10 -12.09 8.95
CA THR A 88 -16.28 -11.30 10.18
C THR A 88 -15.43 -10.03 10.24
N PHE A 89 -14.66 -9.78 9.17
CA PHE A 89 -13.75 -8.63 9.05
C PHE A 89 -14.52 -7.37 8.65
N ASP A 90 -14.41 -6.26 9.41
CA ASP A 90 -15.07 -4.99 9.06
C ASP A 90 -14.19 -4.15 8.12
N ASP A 91 -14.08 -4.60 6.87
CA ASP A 91 -13.32 -3.90 5.83
C ASP A 91 -13.90 -2.51 5.51
N HIS A 92 -15.20 -2.29 5.67
CA HIS A 92 -15.88 -1.03 5.39
C HIS A 92 -15.41 0.11 6.31
N THR A 93 -15.28 -0.15 7.61
CA THR A 93 -14.80 0.85 8.57
C THR A 93 -13.35 1.21 8.26
N HIS A 94 -12.48 0.21 8.14
CA HIS A 94 -11.06 0.42 7.85
C HIS A 94 -10.81 1.05 6.46
N ALA A 95 -11.66 0.75 5.48
CA ALA A 95 -11.61 1.40 4.16
C ALA A 95 -11.91 2.89 4.24
N ARG A 96 -12.87 3.30 5.09
CA ARG A 96 -13.20 4.71 5.31
C ARG A 96 -12.04 5.44 6.00
N GLU A 97 -11.48 4.83 7.04
CA GLU A 97 -10.29 5.35 7.73
C GLU A 97 -9.10 5.51 6.78
N LEU A 98 -8.88 4.54 5.89
CA LEU A 98 -7.84 4.62 4.87
C LEU A 98 -8.08 5.78 3.89
N LEU A 99 -9.32 5.99 3.42
CA LEU A 99 -9.64 7.12 2.54
C LEU A 99 -9.44 8.47 3.23
N ASP A 100 -9.83 8.58 4.50
CA ASP A 100 -9.65 9.80 5.30
C ASP A 100 -8.16 10.08 5.52
N PHE A 101 -7.38 9.04 5.84
CA PHE A 101 -5.92 9.12 5.90
C PHE A 101 -5.31 9.61 4.59
N LEU A 102 -5.67 9.01 3.45
CA LEU A 102 -5.18 9.45 2.13
C LEU A 102 -5.58 10.88 1.79
N SER A 103 -6.75 11.33 2.26
CA SER A 103 -7.23 12.68 2.00
C SER A 103 -6.31 13.75 2.58
N VAL A 104 -5.70 13.49 3.75
CA VAL A 104 -4.76 14.42 4.39
C VAL A 104 -3.56 14.72 3.48
N TYR A 105 -3.06 13.71 2.77
CA TYR A 105 -1.88 13.81 1.94
C TYR A 105 -2.19 14.23 0.49
N ARG A 106 -3.34 13.81 -0.05
CA ARG A 106 -3.70 14.02 -1.46
C ARG A 106 -4.52 15.29 -1.71
N LYS A 107 -5.17 15.86 -0.69
CA LYS A 107 -5.95 17.09 -0.84
C LYS A 107 -5.09 18.29 -1.25
N SER A 108 -3.83 18.34 -0.81
CA SER A 108 -2.87 19.39 -1.15
C SER A 108 -2.07 19.10 -2.43
N ASP A 109 -2.23 17.92 -3.04
CA ASP A 109 -1.50 17.58 -4.25
C ASP A 109 -2.12 18.32 -5.45
N ALA A 110 -1.31 19.07 -6.18
CA ALA A 110 -1.75 19.73 -7.42
C ALA A 110 -2.16 18.72 -8.52
N MET A 111 -1.75 17.45 -8.37
CA MET A 111 -2.01 16.38 -9.34
C MET A 111 -2.99 15.35 -8.78
N ASN A 112 -4.28 15.52 -9.07
CA ASN A 112 -5.37 14.62 -8.69
C ASN A 112 -5.17 13.15 -9.15
N LYS A 113 -4.21 12.89 -10.06
CA LYS A 113 -3.98 11.59 -10.71
C LYS A 113 -2.62 10.96 -10.41
N ARG A 114 -1.93 11.37 -9.33
CA ARG A 114 -0.67 10.72 -8.94
C ARG A 114 -0.90 9.21 -8.76
N PRO A 115 -0.15 8.32 -9.43
CA PRO A 115 -0.27 6.87 -9.24
C PRO A 115 -0.07 6.47 -7.78
N ILE A 116 -0.78 5.44 -7.34
CA ILE A 116 -0.68 4.89 -5.98
C ILE A 116 -0.56 3.37 -6.03
N THR A 117 0.37 2.83 -5.26
CA THR A 117 0.55 1.38 -5.09
C THR A 117 0.34 1.04 -3.62
N PHE A 118 -0.69 0.24 -3.35
CA PHE A 118 -0.91 -0.36 -2.04
C PHE A 118 -0.05 -1.60 -1.89
N ILE A 119 0.66 -1.69 -0.78
CA ILE A 119 1.45 -2.86 -0.39
C ILE A 119 0.79 -3.39 0.87
N CYS A 120 0.07 -4.50 0.76
CA CYS A 120 -0.82 -4.95 1.83
C CYS A 120 -0.45 -6.34 2.35
N HIS A 121 -0.62 -6.55 3.67
CA HIS A 121 -0.40 -7.83 4.33
C HIS A 121 -1.72 -8.41 4.84
N GLY A 122 -1.93 -9.72 4.64
CA GLY A 122 -3.13 -10.42 5.10
C GLY A 122 -4.43 -9.77 4.60
N LEU A 123 -5.32 -9.44 5.52
CA LEU A 123 -6.63 -8.82 5.24
C LEU A 123 -6.54 -7.37 4.75
N GLY A 124 -5.37 -6.73 4.81
CA GLY A 124 -5.17 -5.38 4.29
C GLY A 124 -5.51 -5.25 2.81
N LYS A 125 -5.45 -6.34 2.03
CA LYS A 125 -5.90 -6.36 0.63
C LYS A 125 -7.41 -6.08 0.50
N LEU A 126 -8.22 -6.58 1.43
CA LEU A 126 -9.67 -6.36 1.45
C LEU A 126 -9.97 -4.91 1.80
N VAL A 127 -9.28 -4.36 2.80
CA VAL A 127 -9.34 -2.92 3.15
C VAL A 127 -9.04 -2.06 1.93
N CYS A 128 -7.95 -2.35 1.21
CA CYS A 128 -7.57 -1.61 0.01
C CYS A 128 -8.63 -1.73 -1.09
N TYR A 129 -9.10 -2.94 -1.37
CA TYR A 129 -10.12 -3.18 -2.40
C TYR A 129 -11.43 -2.46 -2.09
N MET A 130 -11.89 -2.54 -0.84
CA MET A 130 -13.09 -1.84 -0.38
C MET A 130 -12.90 -0.32 -0.45
N ALA A 131 -11.74 0.21 -0.03
CA ALA A 131 -11.43 1.63 -0.15
C ALA A 131 -11.46 2.12 -1.60
N LEU A 132 -10.91 1.36 -2.55
CA LEU A 132 -10.99 1.68 -3.98
C LEU A 132 -12.43 1.66 -4.49
N THR A 133 -13.21 0.66 -4.08
CA THR A 133 -14.63 0.56 -4.45
C THR A 133 -15.40 1.79 -3.96
N MET A 134 -15.22 2.16 -2.68
CA MET A 134 -15.83 3.35 -2.08
C MET A 134 -15.31 4.65 -2.71
N SER A 135 -14.07 4.67 -3.21
CA SER A 135 -13.46 5.85 -3.84
C SER A 135 -14.28 6.32 -5.05
N THR A 136 -14.86 5.40 -5.82
CA THR A 136 -15.67 5.71 -7.02
C THR A 136 -16.90 6.58 -6.73
N GLN A 137 -17.32 6.68 -5.46
CA GLN A 137 -18.46 7.49 -5.02
C GLN A 137 -18.04 8.83 -4.42
N ARG A 138 -16.74 9.11 -4.30
CA ARG A 138 -16.21 10.37 -3.74
C ARG A 138 -16.34 11.49 -4.75
N ARG A 139 -16.64 12.70 -4.26
CA ARG A 139 -16.70 13.92 -5.10
C ARG A 139 -15.32 14.53 -5.30
N GLU A 140 -14.44 14.31 -4.34
CA GLU A 140 -13.07 14.80 -4.34
C GLU A 140 -12.26 14.01 -5.37
N LEU A 141 -11.84 14.67 -6.46
CA LEU A 141 -11.17 14.01 -7.59
C LEU A 141 -9.92 13.22 -7.17
N TYR A 142 -9.17 13.74 -6.18
CA TYR A 142 -7.98 13.08 -5.65
C TYR A 142 -8.25 11.76 -4.92
N LEU A 143 -9.51 11.49 -4.50
CA LEU A 143 -9.98 10.20 -4.00
C LEU A 143 -10.74 9.42 -5.08
N HIS A 144 -11.59 10.09 -5.85
CA HIS A 144 -12.35 9.47 -6.93
C HIS A 144 -11.45 8.72 -7.91
N ASP A 145 -10.36 9.35 -8.34
CA ASP A 145 -9.46 8.80 -9.35
C ASP A 145 -8.58 7.65 -8.82
N LEU A 146 -8.63 7.33 -7.51
CA LEU A 146 -7.88 6.22 -6.93
C LEU A 146 -8.20 4.91 -7.66
N TRP A 147 -9.47 4.60 -7.94
CA TRP A 147 -9.85 3.40 -8.70
C TRP A 147 -9.03 3.23 -10.00
N SER A 148 -8.85 4.32 -10.74
CA SER A 148 -8.16 4.33 -12.04
C SER A 148 -6.63 4.47 -11.98
N THR A 149 -6.08 4.78 -10.80
CA THR A 149 -4.65 5.07 -10.63
C THR A 149 -3.97 4.12 -9.66
N SER A 150 -4.70 3.13 -9.15
CA SER A 150 -4.25 2.23 -8.10
C SER A 150 -3.81 0.87 -8.60
N THR A 151 -2.75 0.39 -7.98
CA THR A 151 -2.31 -1.01 -8.01
C THR A 151 -2.31 -1.55 -6.60
N ILE A 152 -2.84 -2.76 -6.37
CA ILE A 152 -2.70 -3.45 -5.07
C ILE A 152 -1.70 -4.58 -5.26
N THR A 153 -0.64 -4.57 -4.46
CA THR A 153 0.30 -5.68 -4.35
C THR A 153 0.11 -6.32 -2.98
N SER A 154 -0.48 -7.52 -2.97
CA SER A 154 -0.54 -8.34 -1.77
C SER A 154 0.83 -8.96 -1.52
N TYR A 155 1.31 -8.78 -0.30
CA TYR A 155 2.53 -9.35 0.23
C TYR A 155 2.14 -10.39 1.28
N CYS A 156 2.37 -11.67 0.97
CA CYS A 156 2.17 -12.76 1.93
C CYS A 156 3.52 -13.41 2.23
N ARG A 157 3.87 -13.44 3.53
CA ARG A 157 5.07 -14.10 4.02
C ARG A 157 4.67 -15.39 4.72
N THR A 158 5.21 -16.51 4.27
CA THR A 158 5.26 -17.75 5.06
C THR A 158 6.63 -17.87 5.73
N SER A 159 6.82 -18.89 6.59
CA SER A 159 8.12 -19.20 7.20
C SER A 159 9.25 -19.30 6.17
N ASP A 160 8.94 -19.81 4.98
CA ASP A 160 9.93 -20.27 4.00
C ASP A 160 9.87 -19.53 2.65
N SER A 161 8.87 -18.67 2.42
CA SER A 161 8.69 -18.01 1.12
C SER A 161 7.97 -16.66 1.20
N ILE A 162 8.14 -15.87 0.14
CA ILE A 162 7.36 -14.66 -0.12
C ILE A 162 6.54 -14.93 -1.37
N THR A 163 5.23 -14.72 -1.30
CA THR A 163 4.38 -14.65 -2.48
C THR A 163 3.88 -13.22 -2.65
N THR A 164 3.87 -12.77 -3.91
CA THR A 164 3.34 -11.46 -4.29
C THR A 164 2.27 -11.65 -5.35
N GLU A 165 1.10 -11.09 -5.11
CA GLU A 165 0.01 -11.03 -6.08
C GLU A 165 -0.31 -9.56 -6.37
N THR A 166 -0.36 -9.18 -7.65
CA THR A 166 -0.57 -7.78 -8.04
C THR A 166 -1.85 -7.66 -8.85
N TRP A 167 -2.76 -6.84 -8.34
CA TRP A 167 -4.04 -6.52 -8.96
C TRP A 167 -3.96 -5.10 -9.54
N LEU A 168 -4.19 -5.00 -10.85
CA LEU A 168 -4.32 -3.72 -11.56
C LEU A 168 -5.81 -3.41 -11.69
N PHE A 169 -6.26 -2.29 -11.12
CA PHE A 169 -7.68 -1.90 -11.16
C PHE A 169 -8.00 -0.91 -12.29
N ALA A 170 -7.00 -0.56 -13.09
CA ALA A 170 -7.13 0.25 -14.29
C ALA A 170 -6.57 -0.48 -15.53
N PRO A 171 -7.20 -0.35 -16.70
CA PRO A 171 -6.60 -0.83 -17.94
C PRO A 171 -5.30 -0.06 -18.22
N PRO A 172 -4.25 -0.68 -18.80
CA PRO A 172 -3.18 0.08 -19.40
C PRO A 172 -3.82 0.94 -20.48
N VAL A 173 -3.79 2.26 -20.31
CA VAL A 173 -4.16 3.17 -21.39
C VAL A 173 -3.17 2.89 -22.52
N LEU A 174 -3.56 2.03 -23.46
CA LEU A 174 -2.99 2.01 -24.80
C LEU A 174 -3.39 3.33 -25.44
N ARG A 175 -2.59 4.37 -25.20
CA ARG A 175 -2.51 5.50 -26.12
C ARG A 175 -1.84 4.96 -27.38
N THR A 176 -2.64 4.62 -28.38
CA THR A 176 -2.19 4.68 -29.76
C THR A 176 -2.82 5.91 -30.40
N SER A 177 -1.93 6.84 -30.77
CA SER A 177 -2.03 7.90 -31.80
C SER A 177 -3.41 8.49 -32.12
#